data_AF-A0A920VZP8-F1
#
_entry.id   AF-A0A920VZP8-F1
#
_cell.length_a   1.000
_cell.length_b   1.000
_cell.length_c   1.000
_cell.angle_alpha   90.00
_cell.angle_beta   90.00
_cell.angle_gamma   90.00
#
_symmetry.space_group_name_H-M   'P 1'
#
loop_
_entity.id
_entity.type
_entity.pdbx_description
1 polymer ?
#
loop_
_entity_poly.entity_id
_entity_poly.type
_entity_poly.pdbx_seq_one_letter_code
_entity_poly.pdbx_strand_id
1 'polypeptide(L)'
;MGTDLSEDSVGIVEPQQIHIDEPLTLRSGKVFPACDIVYETYGELNAEKTNAILVCHALSGDHHAAGYHAEGEKKPGWWETCIGPGKAIDTNLFFVVR
;
A
#
# COMPACT_ATOMS: atom_id res chain seq x y z
N MET A 1 4.54 -27.90 4.13
CA MET A 1 5.82 -27.15 4.17
C MET A 1 5.42 -25.71 3.91
N GLY A 2 5.21 -24.94 4.99
CA GLY A 2 4.84 -23.53 4.88
C GLY A 2 6.01 -22.77 4.26
N THR A 3 5.72 -21.93 3.28
CA THR A 3 6.69 -20.97 2.77
C THR A 3 6.91 -19.95 3.87
N ASP A 4 8.05 -20.02 4.57
CA ASP A 4 8.48 -18.92 5.42
C ASP A 4 8.54 -17.66 4.56
N LEU A 5 7.83 -16.63 5.01
CA LEU A 5 7.89 -15.31 4.40
C LEU A 5 9.33 -14.80 4.52
N SER A 6 9.82 -14.14 3.48
CA SER A 6 11.17 -13.57 3.51
C SER A 6 11.31 -12.55 4.64
N GLU A 7 12.46 -12.52 5.32
CA GLU A 7 12.74 -11.55 6.40
C GLU A 7 12.72 -10.10 5.90
N ASP A 8 12.93 -9.89 4.59
CA ASP A 8 12.85 -8.58 3.94
C ASP A 8 11.46 -8.27 3.35
N SER A 9 10.45 -9.10 3.65
CA SER A 9 9.06 -8.87 3.26
C SER A 9 8.33 -8.04 4.32
N VAL A 10 7.30 -7.33 3.90
CA VAL A 10 6.35 -6.66 4.81
C VAL A 10 5.33 -7.64 5.41
N GLY A 11 5.35 -8.91 4.97
CA GLY A 11 4.54 -9.98 5.54
C GLY A 11 3.10 -10.00 5.03
N ILE A 12 2.16 -10.38 5.90
CA ILE A 12 0.73 -10.38 5.57
C ILE A 12 0.17 -8.96 5.69
N VAL A 13 -0.52 -8.51 4.66
CA VAL A 13 -1.10 -7.17 4.55
C VAL A 13 -2.60 -7.29 4.33
N GLU A 14 -3.36 -6.50 5.09
CA GLU A 14 -4.81 -6.39 4.94
C GLU A 14 -5.19 -5.06 4.29
N PRO A 15 -6.00 -5.07 3.22
CA PRO A 15 -6.52 -3.84 2.62
C PRO A 15 -7.39 -3.05 3.59
N GLN A 16 -7.23 -1.73 3.58
CA GLN A 16 -8.04 -0.78 4.31
C GLN A 16 -8.93 0.01 3.35
N GLN A 17 -10.05 0.52 3.83
CA GLN A 17 -10.94 1.38 3.05
C GLN A 17 -11.19 2.68 3.79
N ILE A 18 -11.14 3.79 3.08
CA ILE A 18 -11.61 5.09 3.55
C ILE A 18 -12.80 5.55 2.72
N HIS A 19 -13.87 5.95 3.40
CA HIS A 19 -15.02 6.61 2.80
C HIS A 19 -14.83 8.12 2.85
N ILE A 20 -15.01 8.80 1.72
CA ILE A 20 -14.91 10.24 1.59
C ILE A 20 -16.29 10.76 1.17
N ASP A 21 -17.00 11.37 2.10
CA ASP A 21 -18.33 11.98 1.90
C ASP A 21 -18.28 13.37 1.24
N GLU A 22 -17.08 13.93 1.04
CA GLU A 22 -16.90 15.25 0.44
C GLU A 22 -17.00 15.17 -1.10
N PRO A 23 -17.86 15.99 -1.75
CA PRO A 23 -18.00 15.97 -3.20
C PRO A 23 -16.71 16.36 -3.94
N LEU A 24 -16.23 15.47 -4.79
CA LEU A 24 -15.03 15.68 -5.61
C LEU A 24 -15.41 16.26 -6.99
N THR A 25 -14.97 17.49 -7.26
CA THR A 25 -15.08 18.07 -8.61
C THR A 25 -13.96 17.53 -9.49
N LEU A 26 -14.32 16.79 -10.53
CA LEU A 26 -13.39 16.21 -11.48
C LEU A 26 -12.90 17.26 -12.48
N ARG A 27 -11.75 17.01 -13.10
CA ARG A 27 -11.21 17.87 -14.20
C ARG A 27 -12.21 18.06 -15.35
N SER A 28 -13.13 17.12 -15.57
CA SER A 28 -14.20 17.23 -16.59
C SER A 28 -15.33 18.20 -16.22
N GLY A 29 -15.32 18.77 -15.00
CA GLY A 29 -16.39 19.61 -14.46
C GLY A 29 -17.55 18.83 -13.85
N LYS A 30 -17.54 17.49 -13.91
CA LYS A 30 -18.52 16.64 -13.22
C LYS A 30 -18.18 16.55 -11.73
N VAL A 31 -19.21 16.35 -10.90
CA VAL A 31 -19.07 16.13 -9.46
C VAL A 31 -19.27 14.66 -9.16
N PHE A 32 -18.36 14.08 -8.39
CA PHE A 32 -18.48 12.76 -7.79
C PHE A 32 -18.87 12.93 -6.32
N PRO A 33 -20.07 12.52 -5.89
CA PRO A 33 -20.65 12.99 -4.62
C PRO A 33 -19.96 12.45 -3.37
N ALA A 34 -19.46 11.22 -3.44
CA ALA A 34 -18.67 10.56 -2.41
C ALA A 34 -17.83 9.47 -3.07
N CYS A 35 -16.71 9.07 -2.48
CA CYS A 35 -15.90 7.96 -2.98
C CYS A 35 -15.37 7.06 -1.87
N ASP A 36 -15.26 5.78 -2.20
CA ASP A 36 -14.51 4.81 -1.41
C ASP A 36 -13.14 4.59 -2.05
N ILE A 37 -12.08 4.67 -1.24
CA ILE A 37 -10.71 4.39 -1.66
C ILE A 37 -10.19 3.22 -0.84
N VAL A 38 -9.77 2.16 -1.52
CA VAL A 38 -9.06 1.04 -0.92
C VAL A 38 -7.56 1.31 -1.00
N TYR A 39 -6.86 1.14 0.12
CA TYR A 39 -5.44 1.39 0.24
C TYR A 39 -4.78 0.37 1.18
N GLU A 40 -3.46 0.26 1.09
CA GLU A 40 -2.60 -0.50 2.00
C GLU A 40 -1.51 0.41 2.57
N THR A 41 -0.98 0.02 3.73
CA THR A 41 0.15 0.73 4.35
C THR A 41 1.23 -0.23 4.78
N TYR A 42 2.48 0.20 4.66
CA TYR A 42 3.66 -0.60 5.04
C TYR A 42 4.60 0.24 5.92
N GLY A 43 5.14 -0.36 6.98
CA GLY A 43 5.97 0.34 7.97
C GLY A 43 5.15 1.18 8.96
N GLU A 44 5.82 2.07 9.69
CA GLU A 44 5.22 2.88 10.76
C GLU A 44 5.37 4.38 10.52
N LEU A 45 4.26 5.11 10.65
CA LEU A 45 4.26 6.58 10.58
C LEU A 45 4.89 7.15 11.85
N ASN A 46 5.96 7.92 11.70
CA ASN A 46 6.62 8.53 12.84
C ASN A 46 5.72 9.61 13.50
N ALA A 47 6.02 9.96 14.74
CA ALA A 47 5.20 10.90 15.53
C ALA A 47 5.05 12.28 14.86
N GLU A 48 6.07 12.71 14.12
CA GLU A 48 6.13 14.01 13.42
C GLU A 48 5.44 13.97 12.04
N LYS A 49 5.05 12.79 11.56
CA LYS A 49 4.46 12.51 10.25
C LYS A 49 5.31 12.98 9.07
N THR A 50 6.62 12.86 9.18
CA THR A 50 7.60 13.34 8.18
C THR A 50 8.16 12.22 7.29
N ASN A 51 7.82 10.96 7.56
CA ASN A 51 8.36 9.80 6.84
C ASN A 51 7.36 9.12 5.89
N ALA A 52 6.29 9.81 5.47
CA ALA A 52 5.28 9.24 4.58
C ALA A 52 5.72 9.27 3.10
N ILE A 53 5.53 8.15 2.39
CA ILE A 53 5.71 8.03 0.93
C ILE A 53 4.41 7.51 0.33
N LEU A 54 3.87 8.21 -0.68
CA LEU A 54 2.74 7.74 -1.49
C LEU A 54 3.25 7.05 -2.76
N VAL A 55 2.87 5.79 -2.95
CA VAL A 55 3.13 5.04 -4.19
C VAL A 55 1.91 5.10 -5.07
N CYS A 56 2.07 5.40 -6.37
CA CYS A 56 0.97 5.36 -7.36
C CYS A 56 1.16 4.17 -8.30
N HIS A 57 0.13 3.34 -8.50
CA HIS A 57 0.22 2.18 -9.39
C HIS A 57 0.24 2.57 -10.87
N ALA A 58 0.73 1.66 -11.72
CA ALA A 58 0.48 1.70 -13.16
C ALA A 58 -1.02 1.47 -13.47
N LEU A 59 -1.44 1.73 -14.71
CA LEU A 59 -2.87 1.68 -15.11
C LEU A 59 -3.58 0.35 -14.78
N SER A 60 -2.88 -0.78 -14.91
CA SER A 60 -3.42 -2.12 -14.64
C SER A 60 -3.00 -2.68 -13.28
N GLY A 61 -2.35 -1.87 -12.43
CA GLY A 61 -1.98 -2.25 -11.08
C GLY A 61 -3.14 -2.05 -10.10
N ASP A 62 -2.93 -2.48 -8.87
CA ASP A 62 -3.90 -2.38 -7.78
C ASP A 62 -3.24 -1.76 -6.52
N HIS A 63 -3.93 -1.83 -5.39
CA HIS A 63 -3.44 -1.34 -4.11
C HIS A 63 -2.38 -2.26 -3.46
N HIS A 64 -2.14 -3.45 -4.01
CA HIS A 64 -1.27 -4.45 -3.39
C HIS A 64 0.17 -4.35 -3.92
N ALA A 65 0.93 -3.38 -3.39
CA ALA A 65 2.30 -3.13 -3.85
C ALA A 65 3.34 -4.08 -3.22
N ALA A 66 3.14 -4.56 -1.99
CA ALA A 66 4.08 -5.43 -1.28
C ALA A 66 3.37 -6.34 -0.28
N GLY A 67 4.05 -7.40 0.15
CA GLY A 67 3.54 -8.41 1.06
C GLY A 67 2.64 -9.43 0.38
N TYR A 68 1.82 -10.10 1.18
CA TYR A 68 0.89 -11.14 0.76
C TYR A 68 -0.46 -10.93 1.45
N HIS A 69 -1.56 -11.39 0.88
CA HIS A 69 -2.88 -11.28 1.54
C HIS A 69 -3.18 -12.45 2.46
N ALA A 70 -2.53 -13.61 2.26
CA ALA A 70 -2.72 -14.78 3.11
C ALA A 70 -1.47 -15.66 3.21
N GLU A 71 -1.35 -16.39 4.31
CA GLU A 71 -0.32 -17.40 4.47
C GLU A 71 -0.40 -18.46 3.37
N GLY A 72 0.74 -18.80 2.77
CA GLY A 72 0.83 -19.78 1.69
C GLY A 72 0.46 -19.24 0.30
N GLU A 73 0.11 -17.96 0.19
CA GLU A 73 0.01 -17.30 -1.11
C GLU A 73 1.38 -17.25 -1.80
N LYS A 74 1.39 -17.52 -3.11
CA LYS A 74 2.65 -17.61 -3.88
C LYS A 74 3.04 -16.31 -4.55
N LYS A 75 2.09 -15.39 -4.71
CA LYS A 75 2.27 -14.14 -5.45
C LYS A 75 2.22 -13.00 -4.46
N PRO A 76 3.36 -12.34 -4.20
CA PRO A 76 3.35 -11.13 -3.41
C PRO A 76 2.86 -9.93 -4.26
N GLY A 77 2.77 -8.78 -3.61
CA GLY A 77 2.51 -7.50 -4.28
C GLY A 77 3.48 -7.19 -5.41
N TRP A 78 3.04 -6.35 -6.35
CA TRP A 78 3.71 -6.14 -7.64
C TRP A 78 5.09 -5.45 -7.55
N TRP A 79 5.45 -4.92 -6.38
CA TRP A 79 6.73 -4.29 -6.06
C TRP A 79 7.41 -4.89 -4.81
N GLU A 80 7.15 -6.16 -4.50
CA GLU A 80 7.77 -6.88 -3.38
C GLU A 80 9.30 -6.75 -3.33
N THR A 81 9.98 -6.72 -4.48
CA THR A 81 11.44 -6.59 -4.53
C THR A 81 11.95 -5.18 -4.22
N CYS A 82 11.08 -4.18 -4.26
CA CYS A 82 11.42 -2.77 -4.07
C CYS A 82 11.00 -2.24 -2.70
N ILE A 83 9.90 -2.74 -2.14
CA ILE A 83 9.31 -2.25 -0.88
C ILE A 83 9.44 -3.33 0.20
N GLY A 84 10.01 -2.97 1.34
CA GLY A 84 10.15 -3.84 2.51
C GLY A 84 11.38 -3.52 3.35
N PRO A 85 11.59 -4.22 4.48
CA PRO A 85 12.73 -3.97 5.37
C PRO A 85 14.08 -4.05 4.64
N GLY A 86 14.84 -2.96 4.66
CA GLY A 86 16.17 -2.87 4.03
C GLY A 86 16.19 -2.78 2.50
N LYS A 87 15.02 -2.68 1.85
CA LYS A 87 14.90 -2.56 0.38
C LYS A 87 15.04 -1.10 -0.08
N ALA A 88 14.94 -0.87 -1.39
CA ALA A 88 15.07 0.46 -2.00
C ALA A 88 14.06 1.48 -1.42
N ILE A 89 12.84 1.02 -1.14
CA ILE A 89 11.84 1.71 -0.35
C ILE A 89 11.76 0.98 0.99
N ASP A 90 12.61 1.41 1.92
CA ASP A 90 12.82 0.74 3.20
C ASP A 90 11.70 1.06 4.21
N THR A 91 10.90 0.04 4.53
CA THR A 91 9.78 0.17 5.49
C THR A 91 10.23 0.23 6.95
N ASN A 92 11.52 0.01 7.26
CA ASN A 92 12.09 0.33 8.57
C ASN A 92 12.27 1.85 8.77
N LEU A 93 12.28 2.62 7.68
CA LEU A 93 12.51 4.06 7.70
C LEU A 93 11.26 4.86 7.32
N PHE A 94 10.50 4.37 6.35
CA PHE A 94 9.37 5.07 5.78
C PHE A 94 8.04 4.38 6.05
N PHE A 95 7.01 5.20 6.21
CA PHE A 95 5.62 4.80 6.17
C PHE A 95 5.11 4.92 4.74
N VAL A 96 4.86 3.80 4.10
CA VAL A 96 4.44 3.76 2.70
C VAL A 96 2.93 3.60 2.64
N VAL A 97 2.26 4.44 1.85
CA VAL A 97 0.82 4.35 1.56
C VAL A 97 0.65 4.00 0.08
N ARG A 98 -0.20 3.01 -0.22
CA ARG A 98 -0.53 2.60 -1.58
C ARG A 98 -2.03 2.61 -1.81
#